data_AF-A0A060C8D2-F1
#
_entry.id   AF-A0A060C8D2-F1
#
_cell.length_a   1.000
_cell.length_b   1.000
_cell.length_c   1.000
_cell.angle_alpha   90.00
_cell.angle_beta   90.00
_cell.angle_gamma   90.00
#
_symmetry.space_group_name_H-M   'P 1'
#
loop_
_entity.id
_entity.type
_entity.pdbx_description
1 polymer ?
#
loop_
_entity_poly.entity_id
_entity_poly.type
_entity_poly.pdbx_seq_one_letter_code
_entity_poly.pdbx_strand_id
1 'polypeptide(L)' 'MAAVRFAMNTAARDARFKVFHKENGGVSSARNLGIDNAQGEWICFVDSDDFIGENFLWDLHACLDANSDFCNYKLLINL' A
#
# COMPACT_ATOMS: atom_id res chain seq x y z
N MET A 1 -11.81 10.35 -12.18
CA MET A 1 -13.14 10.11 -11.58
C MET A 1 -13.42 8.63 -11.30
N ALA A 2 -13.11 7.70 -12.22
CA ALA A 2 -13.34 6.26 -12.01
C ALA A 2 -12.56 5.67 -10.82
N ALA A 3 -11.25 5.95 -10.71
CA ALA A 3 -10.40 5.42 -9.64
C ALA A 3 -10.86 5.84 -8.23
N VAL A 4 -11.27 7.10 -8.05
CA VAL A 4 -11.80 7.59 -6.78
C VAL A 4 -13.06 6.81 -6.38
N ARG A 5 -13.98 6.61 -7.33
CA ARG A 5 -15.21 5.86 -7.07
C ARG A 5 -14.93 4.39 -6.75
N PHE A 6 -13.95 3.78 -7.42
CA PHE A 6 -13.52 2.42 -7.11
C PHE A 6 -12.99 2.32 -5.67
N ALA A 7 -12.07 3.21 -5.28
CA ALA A 7 -11.53 3.23 -3.91
C ALA A 7 -12.61 3.40 -2.84
N MET A 8 -13.56 4.31 -3.06
CA MET A 8 -14.72 4.51 -2.15
C MET A 8 -15.57 3.24 -2.02
N ASN A 9 -15.87 2.58 -3.14
CA ASN A 9 -16.68 1.36 -3.14
C ASN A 9 -15.97 0.20 -2.42
N THR A 10 -14.65 0.08 -2.58
CA THR A 10 -13.85 -0.93 -1.87
C THR A 10 -13.87 -0.67 -0.37
N ALA A 11 -13.62 0.58 0.07
CA ALA A 11 -13.66 0.95 1.48
C ALA A 11 -15.04 0.76 2.12
N ALA A 12 -16.13 0.91 1.35
CA ALA A 12 -17.48 0.64 1.83
C ALA A 12 -17.77 -0.86 2.04
N ARG A 13 -16.99 -1.76 1.44
CA ARG A 13 -17.20 -3.22 1.49
C ARG A 13 -16.21 -3.94 2.40
N ASP A 14 -15.05 -3.35 2.64
CA ASP A 14 -13.98 -3.95 3.43
C ASP A 14 -13.35 -2.90 4.35
N ALA A 15 -13.58 -3.06 5.66
CA ALA A 15 -13.16 -2.12 6.69
C ALA A 15 -11.62 -2.02 6.84
N ARG A 16 -10.86 -2.93 6.24
CA ARG A 16 -9.39 -2.86 6.18
C ARG A 16 -8.93 -1.71 5.28
N PHE A 17 -9.74 -1.30 4.30
CA PHE A 17 -9.43 -0.20 3.39
C PHE A 17 -9.89 1.13 3.98
N LYS A 18 -8.95 2.07 4.11
CA LYS A 18 -9.21 3.46 4.52
C LYS A 18 -8.83 4.38 3.37
N VAL A 19 -9.68 5.35 3.06
CA VAL A 19 -9.41 6.33 2.00
C VAL A 19 -9.37 7.73 2.58
N PHE A 20 -8.32 8.47 2.24
CA PHE A 20 -8.08 9.82 2.69
C PHE A 20 -8.10 10.77 1.50
N HIS A 21 -8.79 11.90 1.66
CA HIS A 21 -8.83 12.96 0.67
C HIS A 21 -7.93 14.12 1.10
N LYS A 22 -7.10 14.61 0.20
CA LYS A 22 -6.28 15.80 0.37
C LYS A 22 -6.21 16.61 -0.92
N GLU A 23 -5.84 17.87 -0.81
CA GLU A 23 -5.45 18.68 -1.97
C GLU A 23 -4.24 18.07 -2.69
N ASN A 24 -4.14 18.24 -4.01
CA ASN A 24 -3.03 17.66 -4.78
C ASN A 24 -1.68 18.28 -4.35
N GLY A 25 -0.73 17.43 -3.98
CA GLY A 25 0.65 17.81 -3.66
C GLY A 25 1.68 16.85 -4.24
N GLY A 26 1.31 16.07 -5.26
CA GLY A 26 2.14 15.02 -5.85
C GLY A 26 2.24 13.73 -5.00
N VAL A 27 2.96 12.74 -5.54
CA VAL A 27 3.04 11.37 -5.00
C VAL A 27 3.67 11.32 -3.62
N SER A 28 4.77 12.05 -3.38
CA SER A 28 5.43 12.08 -2.06
C SER A 28 4.50 12.62 -0.97
N SER A 29 3.70 13.64 -1.29
CA SER A 29 2.72 14.18 -0.35
C SER A 29 1.60 13.19 -0.03
N ALA A 30 1.20 12.36 -0.99
CA ALA A 30 0.23 11.29 -0.76
C ALA A 30 0.81 10.15 0.11
N ARG A 31 2.06 9.74 -0.15
CA ARG A 31 2.76 8.72 0.66
C ARG A 31 2.93 9.17 2.11
N ASN A 32 3.34 10.42 2.33
CA ASN A 32 3.49 10.97 3.68
C ASN A 32 2.16 10.96 4.45
N LEU A 33 1.05 11.37 3.81
CA LEU A 33 -0.27 11.26 4.45
C LEU A 33 -0.61 9.80 4.80
N GLY A 34 -0.28 8.85 3.93
CA GLY A 34 -0.45 7.42 4.20
C GLY A 34 0.35 6.95 5.41
N ILE A 35 1.62 7.35 5.51
CA ILE A 35 2.51 7.03 6.64
C ILE A 35 1.94 7.59 7.94
N ASP A 36 1.53 8.86 7.96
CA ASP A 36 0.99 9.53 9.16
C ASP A 36 -0.28 8.86 9.70
N ASN A 37 -1.01 8.12 8.86
CA ASN A 37 -2.25 7.42 9.21
C ASN A 37 -2.07 5.90 9.34
N ALA A 38 -0.87 5.37 9.09
CA ALA A 38 -0.59 3.94 9.22
C ALA A 38 -0.63 3.51 10.69
N GLN A 39 -1.22 2.35 10.96
CA GLN A 39 -1.36 1.80 12.32
C GLN A 39 -0.74 0.40 12.47
N GLY A 40 -0.14 -0.13 11.41
CA GLY A 40 0.56 -1.41 11.44
C GLY A 40 1.99 -1.24 11.96
N GLU A 41 2.59 -2.36 12.37
CA GLU A 41 4.00 -2.43 12.75
C GLU A 41 4.94 -2.19 11.55
N TRP A 42 4.49 -2.58 10.36
CA TRP A 42 5.24 -2.47 9.11
C TRP A 42 4.50 -1.61 8.09
N ILE A 43 5.26 -0.87 7.27
CA ILE A 43 4.74 -0.09 6.15
C ILE A 43 5.22 -0.71 4.84
N CYS A 44 4.28 -0.98 3.94
CA CYS A 44 4.55 -1.44 2.58
C CYS A 44 3.89 -0.47 1.59
N PHE A 45 4.62 -0.09 0.53
CA PHE A 45 4.09 0.73 -0.56
C PHE A 45 3.74 -0.15 -1.75
N VAL A 46 2.57 0.12 -2.35
CA VAL A 46 2.13 -0.46 -3.62
C VAL A 46 1.68 0.69 -4.51
N ASP A 47 2.26 0.82 -5.70
CA ASP A 47 1.87 1.88 -6.63
C ASP A 47 0.53 1.52 -7.30
N SER A 48 -0.26 2.54 -7.66
CA SER A 48 -1.66 2.37 -8.08
C SER A 48 -1.86 1.72 -9.45
N ASP A 49 -0.78 1.62 -10.22
CA ASP A 49 -0.68 1.02 -11.54
C ASP A 49 -0.09 -0.40 -11.52
N ASP A 50 0.25 -0.92 -10.33
CA ASP A 50 0.79 -2.26 -10.15
C ASP A 50 -0.25 -3.27 -9.65
N PHE A 51 -0.01 -4.53 -9.98
CA PHE A 51 -0.70 -5.68 -9.38
C PHE A 51 0.27 -6.48 -8.52
N ILE A 52 -0.21 -6.95 -7.37
CA ILE A 52 0.54 -7.82 -6.47
C ILE A 52 0.04 -9.26 -6.56
N GLY A 53 0.94 -10.23 -6.41
CA GLY A 53 0.57 -11.65 -6.34
C GLY A 53 -0.15 -11.98 -5.03
N GLU A 54 -0.90 -13.08 -5.01
CA GLU A 54 -1.68 -13.52 -3.83
C GLU A 54 -0.82 -13.71 -2.58
N ASN A 55 0.43 -14.17 -2.74
CA ASN A 55 1.37 -14.42 -1.65
C ASN A 55 2.30 -13.23 -1.35
N PHE A 56 2.16 -12.09 -2.03
CA PHE A 56 3.10 -10.96 -1.94
C PHE A 56 3.39 -10.53 -0.50
N LEU A 57 2.34 -10.31 0.31
CA LEU A 57 2.51 -9.90 1.71
C LEU A 57 3.08 -11.02 2.59
N TRP A 58 2.80 -12.28 2.26
CA TRP A 58 3.34 -13.43 2.99
C TRP A 58 4.84 -13.58 2.75
N ASP A 59 5.27 -13.48 1.50
CA ASP A 59 6.68 -13.54 1.11
C ASP A 59 7.46 -12.37 1.72
N LEU A 60 6.90 -11.15 1.66
CA LEU A 60 7.48 -9.97 2.28
C LEU A 60 7.66 -10.17 3.79
N HIS A 61 6.63 -10.67 4.46
CA HIS A 61 6.69 -10.93 5.91
C HIS A 61 7.65 -12.06 6.27
N ALA A 62 7.75 -13.12 5.46
CA ALA A 62 8.67 -14.23 5.69
C ALA A 62 10.14 -13.82 5.61
N CYS A 63 10.45 -12.74 4.89
CA CYS A 63 11.78 -12.15 4.85
C CYS A 63 12.07 -11.20 6.02
N LEU A 64 11.10 -10.90 6.88
CA LEU A 64 11.32 -10.13 8.11
C LEU A 64 11.74 -11.13 9.21
N ASP A 65 13.01 -11.10 9.60
CA ASP A 65 13.47 -11.75 10.82
C ASP A 65 13.53 -10.76 12.00
N ALA A 66 13.77 -11.26 13.22
CA ALA A 66 13.79 -10.43 14.43
C ALA A 66 14.87 -9.32 14.43
N ASN A 67 15.79 -9.33 13.46
CA ASN A 67 16.85 -8.32 13.30
C ASN A 67 16.71 -7.52 12.00
N SER A 68 15.63 -7.71 11.25
CA SER A 68 15.43 -7.07 9.96
C SER A 68 14.77 -5.71 10.13
N ASP A 69 15.52 -4.64 9.91
CA ASP A 69 14.95 -3.27 9.86
C ASP A 69 14.23 -3.00 8.53
N PHE A 70 14.51 -3.80 7.49
CA PHE A 70 13.99 -3.59 6.14
C PHE A 70 14.02 -4.86 5.28
N CYS A 71 12.98 -5.08 4.47
CA CYS A 71 12.95 -6.12 3.44
C CYS A 71 12.67 -5.51 2.06
N ASN A 72 13.52 -5.84 1.08
CA ASN A 72 13.29 -5.53 -0.32
C ASN A 72 12.62 -6.72 -1.03
N TYR A 73 11.38 -6.55 -1.47
CA TYR A 73 10.75 -7.46 -2.42
C TYR A 73 10.72 -6.81 -3.80
N LYS A 74 11.37 -7.43 -4.79
CA LYS A 74 11.29 -6.99 -6.17
C LYS A 74 10.01 -7.54 -6.78
N LEU A 75 9.01 -6.68 -6.96
CA LEU A 75 7.88 -6.97 -7.85
C LEU A 75 8.46 -7.19 -9.26
N LEU A 76 8.44 -8.44 -9.72
CA LEU A 76 8.72 -8.76 -11.12
C LEU A 76 7.47 -8.41 -11.92
N ILE A 77 7.43 -7.18 -12.41
CA ILE A 77 6.44 -6.76 -13.41
C ILE A 77 6.97 -7.27 -14.76
N ASN A 78 6.26 -8.22 -15.38
CA ASN A 78 6.40 -8.43 -16.82
C ASN A 78 5.78 -7.20 -17.50
N LEU A 79 6.63 -6.30 -17.98
CA LEU A 79 6.23 -5.23 -18.91
C LEU A 79 5.74 -5.84 -20.23
#